data_AF-A0A135S247-F1
#
_entry.id   AF-A0A135S247-F1
#
_cell.length_a   1.000
_cell.length_b   1.000
_cell.length_c   1.000
_cell.angle_alpha   90.00
_cell.angle_beta   90.00
_cell.angle_gamma   90.00
#
_symmetry.space_group_name_H-M   'P 1'
#
loop_
_entity.id
_entity.type
_entity.pdbx_description
1 polymer ?
#
loop_
_entity_poly.entity_id
_entity_poly.type
_entity_poly.pdbx_seq_one_letter_code
_entity_poly.pdbx_strand_id
1 'polypeptide(L)'
;MGNLRAYILSKNARVFVKETDLLSDHLSLIVGEGFKTLLVFHHRAFLEHSLEGLKTDREDLGQSFSEAVSIGCLAPTLLEETLRTLDLLFPPSGDGQSRRILEKWVQREDLDRGLLEPGHIIFEISAENKTPEDLQELYMQYPHWAPRLARLLKEVDDPTPTTRWERYAEQRKSPRHMYKCALAAFIVAALFGIFATVLAAVQVWISYCAWVDDPMKSLCGAKKTQTSPTLNGRFWSPM
;
A
#
# COMPACT_ATOMS: atom_id res chain seq x y z
N MET A 1 -5.65 -5.48 10.70
CA MET A 1 -6.16 -4.48 9.75
C MET A 1 -5.07 -3.54 9.26
N GLY A 2 -5.26 -2.95 8.07
CA GLY A 2 -4.47 -1.82 7.61
C GLY A 2 -4.46 -0.69 8.65
N ASN A 3 -3.31 -0.05 8.80
CA ASN A 3 -3.10 0.95 9.83
C ASN A 3 -3.39 2.34 9.25
N LEU A 4 -4.26 3.09 9.90
CA LEU A 4 -4.81 4.38 9.43
C LEU A 4 -3.88 5.58 9.66
N ARG A 5 -2.63 5.34 10.09
CA ARG A 5 -1.60 6.38 10.21
C ARG A 5 -1.44 7.18 8.92
N ALA A 6 -1.25 8.50 9.05
CA ALA A 6 -1.10 9.42 7.93
C ALA A 6 0.06 9.03 6.97
N TYR A 7 1.16 8.51 7.50
CA TYR A 7 2.26 7.99 6.68
C TYR A 7 1.82 6.84 5.77
N ILE A 8 1.00 5.92 6.29
CA ILE A 8 0.52 4.75 5.53
C ILE A 8 -0.50 5.19 4.49
N LEU A 9 -1.40 6.09 4.83
CA LEU A 9 -2.33 6.71 3.88
C LEU A 9 -1.60 7.40 2.73
N SER A 10 -0.55 8.15 3.04
CA SER A 10 0.27 8.81 2.03
C SER A 10 1.05 7.81 1.17
N LYS A 11 1.68 6.80 1.78
CA LYS A 11 2.55 5.84 1.09
C LYS A 11 1.77 4.82 0.25
N ASN A 12 0.74 4.21 0.83
CA ASN A 12 0.05 3.07 0.24
C ASN A 12 -1.13 3.52 -0.63
N ALA A 13 -1.90 4.51 -0.15
CA ALA A 13 -3.11 4.97 -0.84
C ALA A 13 -2.90 6.23 -1.69
N ARG A 14 -1.73 6.89 -1.59
CA ARG A 14 -1.43 8.21 -2.19
C ARG A 14 -2.46 9.27 -1.81
N VAL A 15 -2.91 9.22 -0.56
CA VAL A 15 -3.84 10.18 0.01
C VAL A 15 -3.06 11.33 0.65
N PHE A 16 -3.42 12.56 0.28
CA PHE A 16 -2.88 13.78 0.84
C PHE A 16 -3.83 14.32 1.90
N VAL A 17 -3.30 14.74 3.05
CA VAL A 17 -4.10 15.39 4.08
C VAL A 17 -4.27 16.87 3.73
N LYS A 18 -5.47 17.39 3.93
CA LYS A 18 -5.81 18.80 3.79
C LYS A 18 -6.71 19.24 4.95
N GLU A 19 -6.57 20.48 5.36
CA GLU A 19 -7.36 21.13 6.40
C GLU A 19 -8.81 21.35 5.97
N THR A 20 -9.70 21.31 6.97
CA THR A 20 -11.06 21.82 6.85
C THR A 20 -11.47 22.50 8.14
N ASP A 21 -12.22 23.59 8.02
CA ASP A 21 -12.86 24.27 9.15
C ASP A 21 -14.25 23.68 9.45
N LEU A 22 -14.73 22.76 8.60
CA LEU A 22 -16.04 22.13 8.75
C LEU A 22 -15.88 20.75 9.39
N LEU A 23 -16.43 20.59 10.60
CA LEU A 23 -16.44 19.30 11.29
C LEU A 23 -17.18 18.24 10.47
N SER A 24 -18.24 18.62 9.74
CA SER A 24 -18.99 17.73 8.85
C SER A 24 -18.13 17.12 7.75
N ASP A 25 -16.99 17.72 7.42
CA ASP A 25 -16.08 17.24 6.38
C ASP A 25 -14.89 16.46 6.95
N HIS A 26 -14.80 16.31 8.28
CA HIS A 26 -13.74 15.54 8.91
C HIS A 26 -13.72 14.09 8.41
N LEU A 27 -12.57 13.60 7.97
CA LEU A 27 -12.36 12.29 7.33
C LEU A 27 -13.08 12.10 5.98
N SER A 28 -13.53 13.18 5.33
CA SER A 28 -14.05 13.09 3.97
C SER A 28 -12.92 12.85 2.96
N LEU A 29 -13.01 11.74 2.24
CA LEU A 29 -12.10 11.39 1.16
C LEU A 29 -12.63 11.92 -0.17
N ILE A 30 -11.92 12.88 -0.74
CA ILE A 30 -12.15 13.44 -2.08
C ILE A 30 -11.21 12.74 -3.05
N VAL A 31 -11.77 12.11 -4.09
CA VAL A 31 -11.00 11.40 -5.12
C VAL A 31 -11.18 12.12 -6.45
N GLY A 32 -10.08 12.53 -7.06
CA GLY A 32 -10.03 13.18 -8.37
C GLY A 32 -9.17 12.44 -9.39
N GLU A 33 -8.99 13.03 -10.57
CA GLU A 33 -8.07 12.49 -11.58
C GLU A 33 -6.62 12.74 -11.14
N GLY A 34 -5.90 11.69 -10.75
CA GLY A 34 -4.51 11.76 -10.30
C GLY A 34 -4.28 12.18 -8.85
N PHE A 35 -5.32 12.47 -8.06
CA PHE A 35 -5.16 12.85 -6.65
C PHE A 35 -6.23 12.26 -5.74
N LYS A 36 -5.88 12.07 -4.46
CA LYS A 36 -6.81 11.76 -3.37
C LYS A 36 -6.50 12.68 -2.20
N THR A 37 -7.52 13.32 -1.66
CA THR A 37 -7.37 14.26 -0.56
C THR A 37 -8.29 13.87 0.58
N LEU A 38 -7.73 13.75 1.77
CA LEU A 38 -8.45 13.55 3.01
C LEU A 38 -8.61 14.89 3.73
N LEU A 39 -9.85 15.32 3.93
CA LEU A 39 -10.15 16.49 4.73
C LEU A 39 -10.07 16.15 6.21
N VAL A 40 -9.31 16.93 6.97
CA VAL A 40 -9.10 16.74 8.40
C VAL A 40 -9.38 18.05 9.11
N PHE A 41 -10.39 18.02 9.99
CA PHE A 41 -10.68 19.12 10.90
C PHE A 41 -9.49 19.40 11.81
N HIS A 42 -8.98 20.64 11.81
CA HIS A 42 -7.67 20.97 12.38
C HIS A 42 -7.71 21.73 13.71
N HIS A 43 -8.85 22.35 14.07
CA HIS A 43 -8.96 23.15 15.30
C HIS A 43 -9.03 22.27 16.56
N ARG A 44 -7.90 21.70 16.99
CA ARG A 44 -7.83 20.83 18.18
C ARG A 44 -8.21 21.59 19.45
N ALA A 45 -7.65 22.77 19.66
CA ALA A 45 -7.91 23.59 20.83
C ALA A 45 -9.40 23.92 20.99
N PHE A 46 -10.11 24.12 19.87
CA PHE A 46 -11.55 24.31 19.87
C PHE A 46 -12.30 23.07 20.40
N LEU A 47 -11.92 21.86 19.97
CA LEU A 47 -12.54 20.62 20.43
C LEU A 47 -12.29 20.40 21.93
N GLU A 48 -11.06 20.62 22.39
CA GLU A 48 -10.67 20.44 23.78
C GLU A 48 -11.39 21.44 24.70
N HIS A 49 -11.43 22.72 24.31
CA HIS A 49 -12.10 23.75 25.10
C HIS A 49 -13.63 23.56 25.12
N SER A 50 -14.22 23.16 24.00
CA SER A 50 -15.66 22.83 23.94
C SER A 50 -16.02 21.68 24.88
N LEU A 51 -15.12 20.71 25.01
CA LEU A 51 -15.31 19.56 25.87
C LEU A 51 -15.08 19.90 27.35
N GLU A 52 -14.10 20.74 27.66
CA GLU A 52 -13.87 21.27 29.01
C GLU A 52 -15.07 22.07 29.52
N GLY A 53 -15.60 22.98 28.69
CA GLY A 53 -16.79 23.77 29.05
C GLY A 53 -18.02 22.90 29.36
N LEU A 54 -18.21 21.80 28.61
CA LEU A 54 -19.29 20.84 28.87
C LEU A 54 -19.10 20.06 30.18
N LYS A 55 -17.85 19.74 30.56
CA LYS A 55 -17.54 19.04 31.82
C LYS A 55 -17.74 19.92 33.05
N THR A 56 -17.39 21.20 32.95
CA THR A 56 -17.56 22.15 34.07
C THR A 56 -19.03 22.42 34.37
N ASP A 57 -19.88 22.45 33.33
CA ASP A 57 -21.29 22.81 33.50
C ASP A 57 -22.16 21.66 34.04
N ARG A 58 -21.80 20.37 33.86
CA ARG A 58 -22.61 19.22 34.32
C ARG A 58 -21.79 17.98 34.69
N GLU A 59 -21.91 17.54 35.95
CA GLU A 59 -21.27 16.32 36.48
C GLU A 59 -21.80 15.02 35.86
N ASP A 60 -23.00 15.03 35.27
CA ASP A 60 -23.60 13.86 34.62
C ASP A 60 -23.40 13.91 33.09
N LEU A 61 -22.29 13.35 32.61
CA LEU A 61 -21.93 13.20 31.18
C LEU A 61 -22.79 12.14 30.44
N GLY A 62 -24.06 11.99 30.83
CA GLY A 62 -25.07 11.22 30.12
C GLY A 62 -25.84 12.04 29.08
N GLN A 63 -25.32 13.19 28.65
CA GLN A 63 -26.02 14.13 27.77
C GLN A 63 -26.42 13.46 26.46
N SER A 64 -27.72 13.25 26.29
CA SER A 64 -28.28 12.88 25.01
C SER A 64 -27.94 13.96 23.97
N PHE A 65 -27.73 13.57 22.71
CA PHE A 65 -27.44 14.48 21.60
C PHE A 65 -28.39 15.71 21.56
N SER A 66 -29.65 15.51 21.93
CA SER A 66 -30.68 16.56 21.97
C SER A 66 -30.42 17.64 23.03
N GLU A 67 -29.72 17.31 24.11
CA GLU A 67 -29.43 18.22 25.22
C GLU A 67 -28.17 19.05 24.96
N ALA A 68 -27.15 18.48 24.32
CA ALA A 68 -26.01 19.25 23.85
C ALA A 68 -26.44 20.29 22.80
N VAL A 69 -27.31 19.87 21.86
CA VAL A 69 -27.83 20.76 20.80
C VAL A 69 -28.70 21.88 21.37
N SER A 70 -29.47 21.65 22.44
CA SER A 70 -30.33 22.70 23.03
C SER A 70 -29.51 23.81 23.71
N ILE A 71 -28.28 23.53 24.11
CA ILE A 71 -27.31 24.50 24.66
C ILE A 71 -26.51 25.17 23.53
N GLY A 72 -26.67 24.72 22.28
CA GLY A 72 -25.89 25.20 21.13
C GLY A 72 -24.50 24.57 21.03
N CYS A 73 -24.25 23.48 21.77
CA CYS A 73 -22.98 22.77 21.79
C CYS A 73 -23.03 21.48 20.96
N LEU A 74 -21.86 21.01 20.53
CA LEU A 74 -21.71 19.71 19.89
C LEU A 74 -21.79 18.59 20.93
N ALA A 75 -22.26 17.41 20.52
CA ALA A 75 -22.33 16.25 21.41
C ALA A 75 -20.92 15.87 21.90
N PRO A 76 -20.73 15.62 23.21
CA PRO A 76 -19.41 15.33 23.78
C PRO A 76 -18.78 14.08 23.17
N THR A 77 -19.60 13.07 22.85
CA THR A 77 -19.14 11.84 22.19
C THR A 77 -18.53 12.12 20.82
N LEU A 78 -19.10 13.04 20.04
CA LEU A 78 -18.56 13.41 18.72
C LEU A 78 -17.23 14.18 18.86
N LEU A 79 -17.12 15.08 19.84
CA LEU A 79 -15.89 15.83 20.10
C LEU A 79 -14.74 14.90 20.51
N GLU A 80 -15.01 14.00 21.47
CA GLU A 80 -14.05 12.99 21.91
C GLU A 80 -13.63 12.05 20.79
N GLU A 81 -14.59 11.61 19.98
CA GLU A 81 -14.30 10.71 18.86
C GLU A 81 -13.44 11.42 17.81
N THR A 82 -13.71 12.69 17.52
CA THR A 82 -12.92 13.50 16.58
C THR A 82 -11.48 13.66 17.07
N LEU A 83 -11.28 13.95 18.36
CA LEU A 83 -9.94 14.00 18.97
C LEU A 83 -9.23 12.64 18.84
N ARG A 84 -9.91 11.54 19.17
CA ARG A 84 -9.35 10.19 19.02
C ARG A 84 -8.97 9.87 17.57
N THR A 85 -9.76 10.30 16.60
CA THR A 85 -9.41 10.11 15.18
C THR A 85 -8.20 10.93 14.74
N LEU A 86 -7.96 12.11 15.33
CA LEU A 86 -6.72 12.86 15.08
C LEU A 86 -5.50 12.10 15.60
N ASP A 87 -5.59 11.53 16.80
CA ASP A 87 -4.49 10.73 17.37
C ASP A 87 -4.33 9.38 16.66
N LEU A 88 -5.39 8.84 16.06
CA LEU A 88 -5.32 7.65 15.20
C LEU A 88 -4.54 7.94 13.90
N LEU A 89 -4.82 9.08 13.25
CA LEU A 89 -4.11 9.52 12.04
C LEU A 89 -2.66 9.94 12.36
N PHE A 90 -2.47 10.62 13.48
CA PHE A 90 -1.18 11.15 13.93
C PHE A 90 -0.92 10.71 15.37
N PRO A 91 -0.34 9.52 15.59
CA PRO A 91 -0.08 9.04 16.94
C PRO A 91 0.97 9.87 17.69
N PRO A 92 0.76 10.25 18.97
CA PRO A 92 1.72 11.03 19.77
C PRO A 92 3.03 10.28 20.01
N SER A 93 2.97 8.96 20.10
CA SER A 93 4.14 8.10 20.28
C SER A 93 4.13 6.93 19.28
N GLY A 94 5.32 6.40 18.97
CA GLY A 94 5.47 5.21 18.13
C GLY A 94 5.33 5.42 16.61
N ASP A 95 5.10 6.64 16.12
CA ASP A 95 5.12 6.95 14.68
C ASP A 95 5.74 8.32 14.35
N GLY A 96 7.07 8.33 14.22
CA GLY A 96 7.81 9.53 13.84
C GLY A 96 7.56 10.00 12.40
N GLN A 97 7.06 9.16 11.49
CA GLN A 97 6.82 9.57 10.10
C GLN A 97 5.51 10.36 9.99
N SER A 98 4.44 9.87 10.59
CA SER A 98 3.18 10.62 10.64
C SER A 98 3.33 11.92 11.41
N ARG A 99 4.14 11.95 12.47
CA ARG A 99 4.44 13.21 13.17
C ARG A 99 5.23 14.21 12.33
N ARG A 100 6.22 13.78 11.56
CA ARG A 100 6.88 14.67 10.59
C ARG A 100 5.94 15.21 9.51
N ILE A 101 4.95 14.41 9.09
CA ILE A 101 3.91 14.87 8.17
C ILE A 101 3.07 15.96 8.84
N LEU A 102 2.64 15.75 10.08
CA LEU A 102 1.89 16.72 10.86
C LEU A 102 2.68 18.02 11.10
N GLU A 103 3.93 17.93 11.55
CA GLU A 103 4.80 19.09 11.79
C GLU A 103 4.93 19.95 10.54
N LYS A 104 5.17 19.32 9.38
CA LYS A 104 5.24 20.01 8.10
C LYS A 104 3.91 20.63 7.69
N TRP A 105 2.80 19.95 7.97
CA TRP A 105 1.46 20.43 7.63
C TRP A 105 1.08 21.63 8.49
N VAL A 106 1.29 21.56 9.81
CA VAL A 106 1.09 22.67 10.75
C VAL A 106 1.95 23.89 10.37
N GLN A 107 3.22 23.68 10.04
CA GLN A 107 4.11 24.78 9.64
C GLN A 107 3.75 25.39 8.28
N ARG A 108 3.27 24.58 7.32
CA ARG A 108 2.96 25.04 5.97
C ARG A 108 1.68 25.84 5.91
N GLU A 109 0.64 25.36 6.58
CA GLU A 109 -0.71 25.91 6.49
C GLU A 109 -1.07 26.79 7.70
N ASP A 110 -0.10 27.09 8.59
CA ASP A 110 -0.26 27.91 9.81
C ASP A 110 -1.42 27.43 10.71
N LEU A 111 -1.46 26.11 10.94
CA LEU A 111 -2.55 25.48 11.70
C LEU A 111 -2.37 25.64 13.20
N ASP A 112 -3.42 25.29 13.94
CA ASP A 112 -3.40 25.23 15.40
C ASP A 112 -2.20 24.40 15.91
N ARG A 113 -1.32 25.06 16.69
CA ARG A 113 -0.15 24.42 17.28
C ARG A 113 -0.52 23.35 18.30
N GLY A 114 -1.72 23.41 18.87
CA GLY A 114 -2.26 22.38 19.75
C GLY A 114 -2.31 20.99 19.08
N LEU A 115 -2.38 20.90 17.75
CA LEU A 115 -2.29 19.63 17.03
C LEU A 115 -0.99 18.86 17.29
N LEU A 116 0.12 19.56 17.55
CA LEU A 116 1.42 18.95 17.83
C LEU A 116 1.51 18.41 19.26
N GLU A 117 0.68 18.93 20.16
CA GLU A 117 0.67 18.52 21.55
C GLU A 117 -0.11 17.20 21.70
N PRO A 118 0.36 16.27 22.55
CA PRO A 118 -0.43 15.11 22.92
C PRO A 118 -1.67 15.58 23.69
N GLY A 119 -2.86 15.13 23.28
CA GLY A 119 -4.11 15.57 23.91
C GLY A 119 -4.18 15.22 25.39
N HIS A 120 -4.54 16.21 26.22
CA HIS A 120 -4.61 16.06 27.68
C HIS A 120 -5.65 15.01 28.12
N ILE A 121 -6.72 14.84 27.34
CA ILE A 121 -7.83 13.90 27.63
C ILE A 121 -7.39 12.42 27.47
N ILE A 122 -6.29 12.17 26.75
CA ILE A 122 -5.86 10.82 26.39
C ILE A 122 -5.24 10.11 27.60
N PHE A 123 -4.62 10.83 28.55
CA PHE A 123 -3.90 10.18 29.66
C PHE A 123 -4.80 9.38 30.60
N GLU A 124 -6.09 9.71 30.73
CA GLU A 124 -7.05 8.90 31.52
C GLU A 124 -7.60 7.70 30.76
N ILE A 125 -7.64 7.74 29.42
CA ILE A 125 -8.29 6.71 28.57
C ILE A 125 -7.25 5.76 27.92
N SER A 126 -5.96 6.11 27.96
CA SER A 126 -4.87 5.44 27.22
C SER A 126 -4.52 4.02 27.68
N ALA A 127 -5.17 3.47 28.70
CA ALA A 127 -4.94 2.08 29.09
C ALA A 127 -5.50 1.07 28.06
N GLU A 128 -6.44 1.47 27.19
CA GLU A 128 -7.19 0.54 26.34
C GLU A 128 -7.32 0.95 24.86
N ASN A 129 -6.58 1.97 24.39
CA ASN A 129 -6.57 2.39 22.98
C ASN A 129 -5.82 1.39 22.09
N LYS A 130 -6.35 0.17 21.99
CA LYS A 130 -5.94 -0.85 21.05
C LYS A 130 -6.45 -0.43 19.67
N THR A 131 -5.57 -0.42 18.68
CA THR A 131 -6.00 -0.23 17.29
C THR A 131 -7.06 -1.28 16.96
N PRO A 132 -8.26 -0.90 16.47
CA PRO A 132 -9.33 -1.85 16.24
C PRO A 132 -8.86 -2.94 15.28
N GLU A 133 -9.07 -4.21 15.67
CA GLU A 133 -8.58 -5.36 14.91
C GLU A 133 -9.51 -5.69 13.74
N ASP A 134 -10.82 -5.43 13.93
CA ASP A 134 -11.91 -5.73 13.01
C ASP A 134 -12.86 -4.53 12.78
N LEU A 135 -13.67 -4.62 11.70
CA LEU A 135 -14.63 -3.56 11.36
C LEU A 135 -15.66 -3.39 12.48
N GLN A 136 -16.08 -4.47 13.14
CA GLN A 136 -17.06 -4.38 14.22
C GLN A 136 -16.54 -3.55 15.39
N GLU A 137 -15.27 -3.72 15.77
CA GLU A 137 -14.62 -2.93 16.82
C GLU A 137 -14.47 -1.48 16.41
N LEU A 138 -14.13 -1.21 15.15
CA LEU A 138 -14.06 0.15 14.61
C LEU A 138 -15.41 0.88 14.76
N TYR A 139 -16.54 0.22 14.44
CA TYR A 139 -17.88 0.79 14.60
C TYR A 139 -18.31 0.96 16.06
N MET A 140 -17.78 0.15 16.98
CA MET A 140 -18.02 0.30 18.42
C MET A 140 -17.21 1.45 19.03
N GLN A 141 -15.95 1.60 18.62
CA GLN A 141 -15.04 2.64 19.14
C GLN A 141 -15.29 4.02 18.52
N TYR A 142 -15.72 4.04 17.25
CA TYR A 142 -15.91 5.25 16.45
C TYR A 142 -17.30 5.31 15.80
N PRO A 143 -18.39 5.38 16.58
CA PRO A 143 -19.75 5.31 16.03
C PRO A 143 -20.07 6.42 15.01
N HIS A 144 -19.53 7.62 15.17
CA HIS A 144 -19.81 8.76 14.27
C HIS A 144 -18.96 8.71 12.98
N TRP A 145 -17.70 8.33 13.09
CA TRP A 145 -16.70 8.38 12.02
C TRP A 145 -16.39 7.02 11.38
N ALA A 146 -16.84 5.91 11.96
CA ALA A 146 -16.58 4.56 11.45
C ALA A 146 -16.91 4.36 9.96
N PRO A 147 -18.02 4.88 9.40
CA PRO A 147 -18.27 4.75 7.96
C PRO A 147 -17.17 5.37 7.10
N ARG A 148 -16.58 6.50 7.55
CA ARG A 148 -15.50 7.20 6.84
C ARG A 148 -14.16 6.51 7.08
N LEU A 149 -13.87 6.09 8.31
CA LEU A 149 -12.68 5.31 8.64
C LEU A 149 -12.64 3.96 7.91
N ALA A 150 -13.77 3.26 7.80
CA ALA A 150 -13.89 2.02 7.05
C ALA A 150 -13.64 2.24 5.55
N ARG A 151 -14.11 3.36 4.99
CA ARG A 151 -13.81 3.76 3.60
C ARG A 151 -12.31 4.02 3.41
N LEU A 152 -11.67 4.72 4.35
CA LEU A 152 -10.23 4.96 4.32
C LEU A 152 -9.43 3.66 4.43
N LEU A 153 -9.87 2.74 5.30
CA LEU A 153 -9.22 1.45 5.45
C LEU A 153 -9.29 0.64 4.16
N LYS A 154 -10.48 0.59 3.54
CA LYS A 154 -10.66 -0.03 2.22
C LYS A 154 -9.74 0.60 1.17
N GLU A 155 -9.55 1.93 1.22
CA GLU A 155 -8.67 2.65 0.31
C GLU A 155 -7.18 2.37 0.54
N VAL A 156 -6.79 1.99 1.78
CA VAL A 156 -5.44 1.52 2.10
C VAL A 156 -5.21 0.10 1.59
N ASP A 157 -6.21 -0.78 1.74
CA ASP A 157 -6.12 -2.18 1.35
C ASP A 157 -6.24 -2.38 -0.17
N ASP A 158 -7.13 -1.62 -0.82
CA ASP A 158 -7.35 -1.63 -2.27
C ASP A 158 -7.44 -0.18 -2.79
N PRO A 159 -6.30 0.44 -3.15
CA PRO A 159 -6.28 1.84 -3.54
C PRO A 159 -6.97 2.05 -4.88
N THR A 160 -7.99 2.91 -4.89
CA THR A 160 -8.72 3.31 -6.09
C THR A 160 -7.74 3.87 -7.13
N PRO A 161 -7.77 3.38 -8.39
CA PRO A 161 -6.86 3.85 -9.42
C PRO A 161 -7.20 5.27 -9.85
N THR A 162 -6.22 6.16 -9.69
CA THR A 162 -6.39 7.59 -9.95
C THR A 162 -5.82 7.98 -11.30
N THR A 163 -4.82 7.25 -11.80
CA THR A 163 -4.18 7.53 -13.07
C THR A 163 -4.82 6.75 -14.22
N ARG A 164 -4.76 7.32 -15.43
CA ARG A 164 -5.28 6.67 -16.65
C ARG A 164 -4.64 5.30 -16.90
N TRP A 165 -3.36 5.15 -16.58
CA TRP A 165 -2.64 3.88 -16.69
C TRP A 165 -3.08 2.85 -15.66
N GLU A 166 -3.31 3.26 -14.41
CA GLU A 166 -3.84 2.36 -13.38
C GLU A 166 -5.25 1.89 -13.74
N ARG A 167 -6.12 2.80 -14.21
CA ARG A 167 -7.46 2.43 -14.70
C ARG A 167 -7.40 1.49 -15.89
N TYR A 168 -6.45 1.70 -16.81
CA TYR A 168 -6.21 0.79 -17.93
C TYR A 168 -5.69 -0.58 -17.48
N ALA A 169 -4.78 -0.63 -16.52
CA ALA A 169 -4.27 -1.86 -15.93
C ALA A 169 -5.41 -2.63 -15.21
N GLU A 170 -6.28 -1.92 -14.50
CA GLU A 170 -7.43 -2.49 -13.82
C GLU A 170 -8.49 -3.04 -14.79
N GLN A 171 -8.75 -2.36 -15.91
CA GLN A 171 -9.59 -2.92 -16.98
C GLN A 171 -9.06 -4.27 -17.51
N ARG A 172 -7.74 -4.48 -17.47
CA ARG A 172 -7.10 -5.75 -17.85
C ARG A 172 -7.01 -6.77 -16.71
N LYS A 173 -7.35 -6.43 -15.46
CA LYS A 173 -7.48 -7.38 -14.34
C LYS A 173 -8.71 -8.29 -14.45
N SER A 174 -9.52 -8.18 -15.50
CA SER A 174 -10.61 -9.12 -15.75
C SER A 174 -10.07 -10.57 -15.70
N PRO A 175 -10.63 -11.47 -14.87
CA PRO A 175 -10.09 -12.81 -14.65
C PRO A 175 -9.85 -13.58 -15.95
N ARG A 176 -10.67 -13.32 -16.97
CA ARG A 176 -10.55 -13.90 -18.31
C ARG A 176 -9.22 -13.58 -19.01
N HIS A 177 -8.62 -12.42 -18.75
CA HIS A 177 -7.33 -12.03 -19.33
C HIS A 177 -6.15 -12.71 -18.62
N MET A 178 -6.24 -12.90 -17.30
CA MET A 178 -5.26 -13.68 -16.54
C MET A 178 -5.14 -15.12 -17.06
N TYR A 179 -6.28 -15.80 -17.28
CA TYR A 179 -6.27 -17.16 -17.82
C TYR A 179 -5.66 -17.23 -19.22
N LYS A 180 -5.89 -16.23 -20.08
CA LYS A 180 -5.29 -16.17 -21.42
C LYS A 180 -3.77 -15.98 -21.35
N CYS A 181 -3.27 -15.11 -20.47
CA CYS A 181 -1.84 -14.93 -20.27
C CYS A 181 -1.17 -16.19 -19.72
N ALA A 182 -1.79 -16.85 -18.73
CA ALA A 182 -1.29 -18.10 -18.16
C ALA A 182 -1.24 -19.22 -19.22
N LEU A 183 -2.28 -19.34 -20.05
CA LEU A 183 -2.33 -20.31 -21.14
C LEU A 183 -1.23 -20.03 -22.19
N ALA A 184 -1.03 -18.76 -22.55
CA ALA A 184 0.04 -18.39 -23.48
C ALA A 184 1.44 -18.72 -22.93
N ALA A 185 1.69 -18.39 -21.66
CA ALA A 185 2.95 -18.73 -21.00
C ALA A 185 3.18 -20.25 -20.96
N PHE A 186 2.13 -21.03 -20.70
CA PHE A 186 2.21 -22.49 -20.71
C PHE A 186 2.55 -23.06 -22.09
N ILE A 187 1.94 -22.53 -23.16
CA ILE A 187 2.26 -22.95 -24.55
C ILE A 187 3.73 -22.65 -24.87
N VAL A 188 4.21 -21.47 -24.52
CA VAL A 188 5.61 -21.08 -24.75
C VAL A 188 6.57 -22.00 -23.98
N ALA A 189 6.28 -22.29 -22.71
CA ALA A 189 7.07 -23.22 -21.91
C ALA A 189 7.08 -24.64 -22.51
N ALA A 190 5.95 -25.13 -23.00
CA ALA A 190 5.85 -26.43 -23.65
C ALA A 190 6.72 -26.51 -24.92
N LEU A 191 6.71 -25.46 -25.75
CA LEU A 191 7.56 -25.38 -26.94
C LEU A 191 9.04 -25.40 -26.57
N PHE A 192 9.46 -24.59 -25.59
CA PHE A 192 10.85 -24.61 -25.12
C PHE A 192 11.26 -25.97 -24.55
N GLY A 193 10.36 -26.64 -23.83
CA GLY A 193 10.57 -28.01 -23.37
C GLY A 193 10.84 -28.98 -24.52
N ILE A 194 9.99 -28.94 -25.56
CA ILE A 194 10.15 -29.78 -26.77
C ILE A 194 11.48 -29.48 -27.47
N PHE A 195 11.80 -28.21 -27.71
CA PHE A 195 13.06 -27.83 -28.35
C PHE A 195 14.28 -28.32 -27.55
N ALA A 196 14.26 -28.16 -26.22
CA ALA A 196 15.32 -28.64 -25.35
C ALA A 196 15.47 -30.17 -25.45
N THR A 197 14.37 -30.92 -25.46
CA THR A 197 14.40 -32.39 -25.62
C THR A 197 14.97 -32.81 -26.98
N VAL A 198 14.58 -32.15 -28.07
CA VAL A 198 15.11 -32.45 -29.41
C VAL A 198 16.61 -32.17 -29.47
N LEU A 199 17.05 -31.02 -28.96
CA LEU A 199 18.47 -30.67 -28.92
C LEU A 199 19.28 -31.67 -28.09
N ALA A 200 18.76 -32.10 -26.93
CA ALA A 200 19.39 -33.13 -26.11
C ALA A 200 19.49 -34.46 -26.85
N ALA A 201 18.44 -34.89 -27.55
CA ALA A 201 18.46 -36.12 -28.35
C ALA A 201 19.50 -36.06 -29.48
N VAL A 202 19.60 -34.92 -30.17
CA VAL A 202 20.62 -34.70 -31.20
C VAL A 202 22.03 -34.72 -30.60
N GLN A 203 22.24 -34.09 -29.43
CA GLN A 203 23.53 -34.12 -28.74
C GLN A 203 23.93 -35.54 -28.32
N VAL A 204 22.99 -36.31 -27.78
CA VAL A 204 23.21 -37.72 -27.44
C VAL A 204 23.55 -38.52 -28.70
N TRP A 205 22.84 -38.29 -29.81
CA TRP A 205 23.12 -38.95 -31.08
C TRP A 205 24.51 -38.63 -31.63
N ILE A 206 24.90 -37.34 -31.64
CA ILE A 206 26.24 -36.91 -32.07
C ILE A 206 27.31 -37.54 -31.18
N SER A 207 27.09 -37.55 -29.86
CA SER A 207 28.03 -38.14 -28.90
C SER A 207 28.15 -39.65 -29.10
N TYR A 208 27.04 -40.33 -29.39
CA TYR A 208 27.02 -41.75 -29.73
C TYR A 208 27.78 -42.03 -31.02
N CYS A 209 27.52 -41.28 -32.11
CA CYS A 209 28.26 -41.42 -33.36
C CYS A 209 29.77 -41.14 -33.19
N ALA A 210 30.16 -40.19 -32.33
CA ALA A 210 31.56 -39.92 -32.03
C ALA A 210 32.24 -41.03 -31.21
N TRP A 211 31.49 -41.77 -30.39
CA TRP A 211 31.99 -42.93 -29.65
C TRP A 211 32.09 -44.19 -30.52
N VAL A 212 31.14 -44.37 -31.45
CA VAL A 212 30.99 -45.58 -32.28
C VAL A 212 31.79 -45.51 -33.59
N ASP A 213 32.91 -44.77 -33.65
CA ASP A 213 33.84 -44.68 -34.81
C ASP A 213 34.39 -46.09 -35.19
N ASP A 214 33.54 -46.92 -35.79
CA ASP A 214 33.71 -48.32 -36.15
C ASP A 214 33.18 -48.45 -37.60
N PRO A 215 34.05 -48.75 -38.60
CA PRO A 215 33.79 -48.47 -40.02
C PRO A 215 32.70 -49.32 -40.70
N MET A 216 31.93 -50.12 -39.96
CA MET A 216 30.93 -51.05 -40.50
C MET A 216 29.46 -50.60 -40.40
N LYS A 217 29.13 -49.42 -39.84
CA LYS A 217 27.75 -48.92 -39.78
C LYS A 217 27.59 -47.56 -40.48
N SER A 218 27.03 -47.59 -41.69
CA SER A 218 26.86 -46.45 -42.62
C SER A 218 25.84 -45.38 -42.22
N LEU A 219 25.28 -45.42 -41.00
CA LEU A 219 24.24 -44.49 -40.57
C LEU A 219 24.77 -43.19 -39.95
N CYS A 220 26.04 -43.16 -39.52
CA CYS A 220 26.72 -41.92 -39.13
C CYS A 220 27.52 -41.44 -40.35
N GLY A 221 27.06 -40.36 -40.99
CA GLY A 221 27.64 -39.85 -42.23
C GLY A 221 29.15 -39.64 -42.16
N ALA A 222 29.87 -40.12 -43.17
CA ALA A 222 31.31 -39.99 -43.31
C ALA A 222 31.76 -38.53 -43.13
N LYS A 223 32.59 -38.26 -42.12
CA LYS A 223 33.31 -37.00 -42.00
C LYS A 223 34.14 -36.81 -43.26
N LYS A 224 33.87 -35.75 -44.05
CA LYS A 224 34.86 -35.26 -45.02
C LYS A 224 36.03 -34.74 -44.21
N THR A 225 37.14 -35.47 -44.24
CA THR A 225 38.43 -35.07 -43.70
C THR A 225 38.78 -33.70 -44.29
N GLN A 226 38.61 -32.63 -43.52
CA GLN A 226 39.24 -31.36 -43.84
C GLN A 226 40.73 -31.58 -43.71
N THR A 227 41.40 -31.64 -44.85
CA THR A 227 42.85 -31.67 -44.97
C THR A 227 43.40 -30.39 -44.32
N SER A 228 44.03 -30.52 -43.15
CA SER A 228 44.79 -29.43 -42.54
C SER A 228 45.86 -28.95 -43.54
N PRO A 229 46.00 -27.63 -43.75
CA PRO A 229 47.13 -27.11 -44.49
C PRO A 229 48.41 -27.39 -43.70
N THR A 230 49.38 -27.98 -44.37
CA THR A 230 50.74 -28.21 -43.91
C THR A 230 51.38 -26.87 -43.50
N LEU A 231 51.53 -26.65 -42.19
CA LEU A 231 52.39 -25.60 -41.65
C LEU A 231 53.84 -26.05 -41.80
N ASN A 232 54.40 -25.66 -42.93
CA ASN A 232 55.80 -25.77 -43.31
C ASN A 232 56.69 -25.12 -42.24
N GLY A 233 57.75 -25.83 -41.84
CA GLY A 233 58.61 -25.44 -40.74
C GLY A 233 59.35 -24.13 -40.94
N ARG A 234 59.66 -23.48 -39.81
CA ARG A 234 60.91 -22.73 -39.68
C ARG A 234 61.43 -22.77 -38.26
N PHE A 235 62.42 -23.65 -38.13
CA PHE A 235 63.43 -23.79 -37.10
C PHE A 235 64.07 -22.43 -36.77
N TRP A 236 64.01 -22.02 -35.51
CA TRP A 236 64.93 -21.03 -34.94
C TRP A 236 65.52 -21.65 -33.68
N SER A 237 66.83 -21.92 -33.72
CA SER A 237 67.63 -22.18 -32.52
C SER A 237 68.55 -20.98 -32.27
N PRO A 238 68.94 -20.74 -31.00
CA PRO A 238 69.53 -19.49 -30.56
C PRO A 238 71.06 -19.52 -30.65
N MET A 239 71.66 -18.37 -30.94
CA MET A 239 72.88 -17.83 -30.32
C MET A 239 73.10 -16.40 -30.80
#